data_AF-A0A537J4J7-F1
#
_entry.id   AF-A0A537J4J7-F1
#
_cell.length_a   1.000
_cell.length_b   1.000
_cell.length_c   1.000
_cell.angle_alpha   90.00
_cell.angle_beta   90.00
_cell.angle_gamma   90.00
#
_symmetry.space_group_name_H-M   'P 1'
#
loop_
_entity.id
_entity.type
_entity.pdbx_description
1 polymer ?
#
loop_
_entity_poly.entity_id
_entity_poly.type
_entity_poly.pdbx_seq_one_letter_code
_entity_poly.pdbx_strand_id
1 'polypeptide(L)'
;VVYNREEEGPRILEWWARMVKAGIASNPGRFPAGNAAAQRAFSAGQTAMIFESTATLRSLLTQSGGRFEVGTGYFPKPPHAAQGGSIVGGASVWILRNRPAAEQQAAWEFVKFITAPPQQAAWYVGTGYFPIRKDAYRERVAQATLARNPQFLTAISELRSSPVNRATEGGLLGVFPEARQKVEEAIEAAILGRKSPKQALDDAAKDVDQAIAVYNRTMGVA
;
A
#
# COMPACT_ATOMS: atom_id res chain seq x y z
N VAL A 1 5.37 -17.39 -6.93
CA VAL A 1 5.32 -16.09 -6.20
C VAL A 1 6.62 -15.82 -5.44
N VAL A 2 7.14 -14.57 -5.45
CA VAL A 2 8.52 -14.22 -5.04
C VAL A 2 8.77 -14.29 -3.51
N TYR A 3 7.77 -14.08 -2.67
CA TYR A 3 7.98 -13.94 -1.21
C TYR A 3 8.19 -15.25 -0.44
N ASN A 4 8.16 -16.41 -1.12
CA ASN A 4 8.21 -17.72 -0.46
C ASN A 4 9.48 -18.54 -0.75
N ARG A 5 10.38 -18.03 -1.61
CA ARG A 5 11.63 -18.74 -1.94
C ARG A 5 12.78 -18.41 -1.00
N GLU A 6 12.63 -17.35 -0.21
CA GLU A 6 13.61 -16.88 0.78
C GLU A 6 13.02 -16.93 2.19
N GLU A 7 13.86 -17.05 3.21
CA GLU A 7 13.43 -17.13 4.61
C GLU A 7 12.75 -15.86 5.13
N GLU A 8 12.90 -14.73 4.45
CA GLU A 8 12.43 -13.43 4.93
C GLU A 8 10.90 -13.34 5.02
N GLY A 9 10.17 -13.92 4.06
CA GLY A 9 8.70 -13.96 4.11
C GLY A 9 8.18 -14.67 5.38
N PRO A 10 8.57 -15.93 5.62
CA PRO A 10 8.26 -16.64 6.86
C PRO A 10 8.73 -15.92 8.12
N ARG A 11 9.92 -15.31 8.12
CA ARG A 11 10.46 -14.59 9.30
C ARG A 11 9.66 -13.33 9.65
N ILE A 12 9.24 -12.55 8.66
CA ILE A 12 8.37 -11.37 8.88
C ILE A 12 7.03 -11.82 9.46
N LEU A 13 6.43 -12.87 8.88
CA LEU A 13 5.15 -13.38 9.35
C LEU A 13 5.23 -14.01 10.75
N GLU A 14 6.34 -14.69 11.06
CA GLU A 14 6.62 -15.18 12.41
C GLU A 14 6.78 -14.04 13.41
N TRP A 15 7.55 -12.99 13.07
CA TRP A 15 7.70 -11.81 13.91
C TRP A 15 6.34 -11.18 14.22
N TRP A 16 5.48 -11.01 13.21
CA TRP A 16 4.13 -10.48 13.40
C TRP A 16 3.26 -11.40 14.27
N ALA A 17 3.20 -12.70 13.96
CA ALA A 17 2.43 -13.65 14.75
C ALA A 17 2.86 -13.68 16.23
N ARG A 18 4.16 -13.57 16.50
CA ARG A 18 4.68 -13.46 17.88
C ARG A 18 4.23 -12.19 18.59
N MET A 19 4.22 -11.04 17.91
CA MET A 19 3.71 -9.80 18.53
C MET A 19 2.24 -9.90 18.89
N VAL A 20 1.42 -10.53 18.04
CA VAL A 20 -0.01 -10.76 18.32
C VAL A 20 -0.17 -11.73 19.49
N LYS A 21 0.54 -12.85 19.47
CA LYS A 21 0.52 -13.84 20.56
C LYS A 21 0.96 -13.26 21.91
N ALA A 22 1.93 -12.35 21.89
CA ALA A 22 2.43 -11.68 23.09
C ALA A 22 1.54 -10.51 23.57
N GLY A 23 0.46 -10.18 22.84
CA GLY A 23 -0.41 -9.04 23.17
C GLY A 23 0.20 -7.67 22.88
N ILE A 24 1.32 -7.61 22.14
CA ILE A 24 2.00 -6.37 21.75
C ILE A 24 1.32 -5.73 20.54
N ALA A 25 0.82 -6.54 19.61
CA ALA A 25 0.07 -6.09 18.44
C ALA A 25 -1.37 -6.63 18.47
N SER A 26 -2.32 -5.82 18.03
CA SER A 26 -3.71 -6.26 17.83
C SER A 26 -3.88 -6.91 16.45
N ASN A 27 -4.86 -7.82 16.33
CA ASN A 27 -5.35 -8.31 15.04
C ASN A 27 -6.76 -7.74 14.80
N PRO A 28 -6.89 -6.62 14.07
CA PRO A 28 -8.18 -5.98 13.85
C PRO A 28 -9.04 -6.70 12.78
N GLY A 29 -8.51 -7.73 12.13
CA GLY A 29 -9.15 -8.44 11.01
C GLY A 29 -8.74 -7.90 9.65
N ARG A 30 -9.42 -8.37 8.59
CA ARG A 30 -9.08 -8.08 7.19
C ARG A 30 -9.73 -6.80 6.68
N PHE A 31 -9.21 -6.28 5.58
CA PHE A 31 -9.82 -5.17 4.85
C PHE A 31 -11.27 -5.51 4.41
N PRO A 32 -12.22 -4.56 4.44
CA PRO A 32 -12.08 -3.18 4.92
C PRO A 32 -12.37 -3.00 6.41
N ALA A 33 -13.04 -3.96 7.05
CA ALA A 33 -13.52 -3.83 8.43
C ALA A 33 -12.37 -3.68 9.44
N GLY A 34 -11.28 -4.42 9.24
CA GLY A 34 -10.10 -4.38 10.08
C GLY A 34 -9.36 -3.04 10.03
N ASN A 35 -9.22 -2.45 8.85
CA ASN A 35 -8.67 -1.09 8.72
C ASN A 35 -9.49 -0.08 9.51
N ALA A 36 -10.82 -0.11 9.35
CA ALA A 36 -11.69 0.80 10.08
C ALA A 36 -11.61 0.59 11.61
N ALA A 37 -11.46 -0.65 12.08
CA ALA A 37 -11.25 -0.95 13.49
C ALA A 37 -9.90 -0.44 14.00
N ALA A 38 -8.81 -0.64 13.26
CA ALA A 38 -7.47 -0.15 13.60
C ALA A 38 -7.43 1.39 13.67
N GLN A 39 -8.04 2.07 12.70
CA GLN A 39 -8.12 3.54 12.67
C GLN A 39 -8.91 4.08 13.88
N ARG A 40 -10.05 3.45 14.23
CA ARG A 40 -10.81 3.84 15.44
C ARG A 40 -10.00 3.64 16.71
N ALA A 41 -9.31 2.50 16.85
CA ALA A 41 -8.49 2.20 18.03
C ALA A 41 -7.35 3.21 18.17
N PHE A 42 -6.67 3.56 17.08
CA PHE A 42 -5.63 4.60 17.07
C PHE A 42 -6.19 5.97 17.45
N SER A 43 -7.24 6.44 16.77
CA SER A 43 -7.88 7.73 17.05
C SER A 43 -8.41 7.84 18.48
N ALA A 44 -8.80 6.71 19.10
CA ALA A 44 -9.22 6.63 20.50
C ALA A 44 -8.04 6.54 21.50
N GLY A 45 -6.79 6.51 21.04
CA GLY A 45 -5.60 6.38 21.89
C GLY A 45 -5.37 4.97 22.45
N GLN A 46 -6.06 3.96 21.90
CA GLN A 46 -5.95 2.56 22.33
C GLN A 46 -4.82 1.79 21.63
N THR A 47 -4.23 2.37 20.59
CA THR A 47 -3.12 1.78 19.83
C THR A 47 -2.07 2.85 19.57
N ALA A 48 -0.81 2.56 19.94
CA ALA A 48 0.27 3.54 19.84
C ALA A 48 0.78 3.74 18.40
N MET A 49 0.73 2.70 17.56
CA MET A 49 1.24 2.72 16.17
C MET A 49 0.32 1.93 15.24
N ILE A 50 0.09 2.43 14.02
CA ILE A 50 -0.63 1.70 12.97
C ILE A 50 0.12 1.76 11.65
N PHE A 51 -0.07 0.74 10.81
CA PHE A 51 0.31 0.77 9.41
C PHE A 51 -0.92 1.10 8.57
N GLU A 52 -0.87 2.19 7.82
CA GLU A 52 -2.01 2.69 7.06
C GLU A 52 -1.59 3.38 5.77
N SER A 53 -2.55 3.58 4.88
CA SER A 53 -2.36 4.38 3.68
C SER A 53 -2.01 5.82 4.04
N THR A 54 -1.14 6.45 3.25
CA THR A 54 -0.86 7.89 3.35
C THR A 54 -2.11 8.75 3.15
N ALA A 55 -3.10 8.23 2.41
CA ALA A 55 -4.39 8.88 2.22
C ALA A 55 -5.20 8.99 3.52
N THR A 56 -4.91 8.14 4.52
CA THR A 56 -5.61 8.12 5.81
C THR A 56 -5.07 9.18 6.78
N LEU A 57 -3.84 9.69 6.57
CA LEU A 57 -3.14 10.57 7.51
C LEU A 57 -3.96 11.81 7.90
N ARG A 58 -4.58 12.50 6.92
CA ARG A 58 -5.40 13.70 7.20
C ARG A 58 -6.59 13.38 8.09
N SER A 59 -7.20 12.21 7.85
CA SER A 59 -8.32 11.72 8.65
C SER A 59 -7.88 11.43 10.08
N LEU A 60 -6.74 10.75 10.26
CA LEU A 60 -6.17 10.45 11.59
C LEU A 60 -5.79 11.72 12.37
N LEU A 61 -5.16 12.70 11.70
CA LEU A 61 -4.85 13.99 12.31
C LEU A 61 -6.12 14.68 12.83
N THR A 62 -7.17 14.73 11.99
CA THR A 62 -8.46 15.31 12.38
C THR A 62 -9.12 14.52 13.51
N GLN A 63 -9.20 13.19 13.39
CA GLN A 63 -9.89 12.34 14.35
C GLN A 63 -9.20 12.26 15.71
N SER A 64 -7.86 12.37 15.76
CA SER A 64 -7.12 12.48 17.01
C SER A 64 -7.56 13.71 17.82
N GLY A 65 -8.08 14.74 17.16
CA GLY A 65 -8.64 15.94 17.79
C GLY A 65 -7.63 16.68 18.66
N GLY A 66 -6.32 16.53 18.38
CA GLY A 66 -5.26 17.11 19.20
C GLY A 66 -5.10 16.47 20.60
N ARG A 67 -5.77 15.35 20.88
CA ARG A 67 -5.63 14.62 22.17
C ARG A 67 -4.21 14.07 22.39
N PHE A 68 -3.49 13.84 21.29
CA PHE A 68 -2.09 13.44 21.28
C PHE A 68 -1.46 13.86 19.96
N GLU A 69 -0.13 13.94 19.93
CA GLU A 69 0.62 14.21 18.72
C GLU A 69 0.66 12.97 17.83
N VAL A 70 0.35 13.14 16.53
CA VAL A 70 0.47 12.09 15.53
C VAL A 70 1.78 12.27 14.77
N GLY A 71 2.71 11.34 14.99
CA GLY A 71 3.95 11.21 14.23
C GLY A 71 3.81 10.26 13.04
N THR A 72 4.76 10.35 12.10
CA THR A 72 4.92 9.39 11.00
C THR A 72 6.36 8.92 10.92
N GLY A 73 6.56 7.62 10.68
CA GLY A 73 7.88 7.01 10.49
C GLY A 73 7.92 6.15 9.23
N TYR A 74 9.12 5.75 8.83
CA TYR A 74 9.29 4.76 7.75
C TYR A 74 8.78 3.40 8.23
N PHE A 75 8.41 2.54 7.29
CA PHE A 75 8.15 1.15 7.62
C PHE A 75 9.40 0.51 8.24
N PRO A 76 9.23 -0.30 9.30
CA PRO A 76 10.35 -1.04 9.87
C PRO A 76 10.87 -2.04 8.84
N LYS A 77 12.19 -2.11 8.69
CA LYS A 77 12.86 -3.08 7.83
C LYS A 77 13.94 -3.86 8.59
N PRO A 78 14.18 -5.13 8.26
CA PRO A 78 15.34 -5.85 8.79
C PRO A 78 16.64 -5.09 8.48
N PRO A 79 17.64 -5.07 9.38
CA PRO A 79 18.90 -4.35 9.18
C PRO A 79 19.63 -4.67 7.86
N HIS A 80 19.52 -5.92 7.40
CA HIS A 80 20.17 -6.41 6.19
C HIS A 80 19.34 -6.21 4.90
N ALA A 81 18.10 -5.71 5.02
CA ALA A 81 17.18 -5.53 3.89
C ALA A 81 17.46 -4.22 3.12
N ALA A 82 18.69 -4.09 2.58
CA ALA A 82 19.12 -2.92 1.83
C ALA A 82 18.34 -2.72 0.52
N GLN A 83 17.79 -3.79 -0.05
CA GLN A 83 17.05 -3.78 -1.32
C GLN A 83 15.55 -3.54 -1.16
N GLY A 84 15.04 -3.51 0.08
CA GLY A 84 13.63 -3.26 0.36
C GLY A 84 13.27 -1.78 0.28
N GLY A 85 11.98 -1.49 0.10
CA GLY A 85 11.46 -0.14 0.01
C GLY A 85 9.94 -0.13 -0.07
N SER A 86 9.38 1.08 -0.19
CA SER A 86 7.95 1.30 -0.36
C SER A 86 7.57 1.26 -1.85
N ILE A 87 6.38 0.73 -2.14
CA ILE A 87 5.79 0.73 -3.48
C ILE A 87 4.53 1.59 -3.49
N VAL A 88 4.21 2.15 -4.66
CA VAL A 88 2.94 2.88 -4.83
C VAL A 88 1.76 1.92 -4.90
N GLY A 89 0.71 2.23 -4.14
CA GLY A 89 -0.62 1.64 -4.30
C GLY A 89 -1.57 2.55 -5.06
N GLY A 90 -2.88 2.36 -4.88
CA GLY A 90 -3.92 3.18 -5.50
C GLY A 90 -4.36 2.66 -6.86
N ALA A 91 -4.66 3.59 -7.78
CA ALA A 91 -5.23 3.29 -9.09
C ALA A 91 -4.47 4.04 -10.20
N SER A 92 -4.69 3.59 -11.44
CA SER A 92 -4.23 4.25 -12.66
C SER A 92 -5.41 4.53 -13.59
N VAL A 93 -5.26 5.52 -14.47
CA VAL A 93 -6.26 5.87 -15.49
C VAL A 93 -5.81 5.29 -16.82
N TRP A 94 -6.71 4.55 -17.49
CA TRP A 94 -6.47 3.91 -18.79
C TRP A 94 -7.45 4.45 -19.83
N ILE A 95 -6.97 4.70 -21.05
CA ILE A 95 -7.81 5.06 -22.19
C ILE A 95 -8.14 3.78 -22.97
N LEU A 96 -9.43 3.55 -23.22
CA LEU A 96 -9.90 2.37 -23.93
C LEU A 96 -9.61 2.49 -25.44
N ARG A 97 -8.94 1.47 -26.00
CA ARG A 97 -8.57 1.42 -27.42
C ARG A 97 -9.77 1.46 -28.37
N ASN A 98 -10.84 0.74 -28.03
CA ASN A 98 -11.96 0.48 -28.96
C ASN A 98 -13.10 1.48 -28.78
N ARG A 99 -12.81 2.78 -28.87
CA ARG A 99 -13.79 3.88 -28.75
C ARG A 99 -13.73 4.82 -29.95
N PRO A 100 -14.79 5.58 -30.25
CA PRO A 100 -14.76 6.62 -31.29
C PRO A 100 -13.60 7.61 -31.10
N ALA A 101 -13.02 8.10 -32.21
CA ALA A 101 -11.85 8.99 -32.17
C ALA A 101 -12.09 10.26 -31.33
N ALA A 102 -13.29 10.85 -31.42
CA ALA A 102 -13.67 12.01 -30.62
C ALA A 102 -13.64 11.74 -29.10
N GLU A 103 -14.07 10.54 -28.67
CA GLU A 103 -14.01 10.15 -27.26
C GLU A 103 -12.58 9.90 -26.78
N GLN A 104 -11.74 9.29 -27.62
CA GLN A 104 -10.33 9.10 -27.31
C GLN A 104 -9.61 10.45 -27.16
N GLN A 105 -9.92 11.42 -28.02
CA GLN A 105 -9.39 12.78 -27.91
C GLN A 105 -9.86 13.45 -26.61
N ALA A 106 -11.15 13.37 -26.28
CA ALA A 106 -11.68 13.93 -25.04
C ALA A 106 -11.06 13.28 -23.79
N ALA A 107 -10.88 11.96 -23.80
CA ALA A 107 -10.18 11.24 -22.74
C ALA A 107 -8.73 11.71 -22.59
N TRP A 108 -8.03 11.98 -23.70
CA TRP A 108 -6.68 12.54 -23.67
C TRP A 108 -6.62 13.96 -23.10
N GLU A 109 -7.56 14.83 -23.49
CA GLU A 109 -7.68 16.18 -22.90
C GLU A 109 -7.94 16.10 -21.39
N PHE A 110 -8.80 15.19 -20.95
CA PHE A 110 -9.07 14.97 -19.53
C PHE A 110 -7.83 14.48 -18.79
N VAL A 111 -7.10 13.50 -19.33
CA VAL A 111 -5.84 13.01 -18.73
C VAL A 111 -4.82 14.15 -18.61
N LYS A 112 -4.65 14.98 -19.64
CA LYS A 112 -3.77 16.16 -19.55
C LYS A 112 -4.21 17.12 -18.46
N PHE A 113 -5.51 17.40 -18.34
CA PHE A 113 -6.04 18.27 -17.30
C PHE A 113 -5.76 17.71 -15.90
N ILE A 114 -6.16 16.46 -15.61
CA ILE A 114 -6.01 15.91 -14.25
C ILE A 114 -4.55 15.70 -13.86
N THR A 115 -3.66 15.53 -14.83
CA THR A 115 -2.22 15.33 -14.58
C THR A 115 -1.44 16.65 -14.56
N ALA A 116 -2.05 17.81 -14.83
CA ALA A 116 -1.36 19.09 -14.75
C ALA A 116 -0.99 19.46 -13.29
N PRO A 117 0.08 20.25 -13.06
CA PRO A 117 0.61 20.51 -11.71
C PRO A 117 -0.42 21.07 -10.71
N PRO A 118 -1.25 22.08 -11.06
CA PRO A 118 -2.25 22.60 -10.14
C PRO A 118 -3.27 21.53 -9.69
N GLN A 119 -3.68 20.66 -10.59
CA GLN A 119 -4.65 19.59 -10.36
C GLN A 119 -4.05 18.48 -9.51
N GLN A 120 -2.79 18.11 -9.77
CA GLN A 120 -2.06 17.16 -8.95
C GLN A 120 -1.79 17.71 -7.54
N ALA A 121 -1.51 19.00 -7.40
CA ALA A 121 -1.36 19.64 -6.10
C ALA A 121 -2.69 19.67 -5.33
N ALA A 122 -3.79 20.01 -6.00
CA ALA A 122 -5.13 19.96 -5.41
C ALA A 122 -5.51 18.54 -4.98
N TRP A 123 -5.24 17.53 -5.81
CA TRP A 123 -5.47 16.12 -5.50
C TRP A 123 -4.65 15.69 -4.28
N TYR A 124 -3.36 15.99 -4.25
CA TYR A 124 -2.47 15.68 -3.14
C TYR A 124 -2.97 16.27 -1.82
N VAL A 125 -3.30 17.57 -1.81
CA VAL A 125 -3.78 18.26 -0.61
C VAL A 125 -5.16 17.76 -0.18
N GLY A 126 -6.03 17.48 -1.15
CA GLY A 126 -7.39 17.01 -0.89
C GLY A 126 -7.46 15.57 -0.40
N THR A 127 -6.48 14.73 -0.70
CA THR A 127 -6.60 13.28 -0.48
C THR A 127 -5.46 12.65 0.29
N GLY A 128 -4.28 13.26 0.33
CA GLY A 128 -3.06 12.66 0.85
C GLY A 128 -2.33 11.72 -0.12
N TYR A 129 -2.89 11.45 -1.31
CA TYR A 129 -2.19 10.67 -2.35
C TYR A 129 -1.02 11.45 -2.94
N PHE A 130 0.05 10.74 -3.30
CA PHE A 130 1.18 11.36 -3.99
C PHE A 130 0.76 12.05 -5.29
N PRO A 131 1.21 13.29 -5.55
CA PRO A 131 1.13 13.84 -6.89
C PRO A 131 2.08 13.06 -7.81
N ILE A 132 1.62 12.73 -9.01
CA ILE A 132 2.43 11.97 -9.99
C ILE A 132 3.47 12.86 -10.71
N ARG A 133 3.43 14.17 -10.46
CA ARG A 133 4.35 15.16 -11.01
C ARG A 133 5.16 15.85 -9.93
N LYS A 134 6.48 15.93 -10.14
CA LYS A 134 7.42 16.56 -9.19
C LYS A 134 7.16 18.06 -9.01
N ASP A 135 6.74 18.76 -10.05
CA ASP A 135 6.49 20.19 -9.99
C ASP A 135 5.15 20.57 -9.36
N ALA A 136 4.22 19.63 -9.19
CA ALA A 136 3.03 19.83 -8.36
C ALA A 136 3.40 20.18 -6.91
N TYR A 137 4.56 19.73 -6.41
CA TYR A 137 5.05 20.14 -5.10
C TYR A 137 5.43 21.61 -5.03
N ARG A 138 5.73 22.29 -6.16
CA ARG A 138 6.07 23.72 -6.19
C ARG A 138 4.84 24.62 -6.09
N GLU A 139 3.64 24.07 -6.32
CA GLU A 139 2.39 24.80 -6.17
C GLU A 139 2.21 25.29 -4.75
N ARG A 140 1.77 26.55 -4.59
CA ARG A 140 1.63 27.22 -3.29
C ARG A 140 0.77 26.40 -2.31
N VAL A 141 -0.28 25.75 -2.81
CA VAL A 141 -1.18 24.93 -1.99
C VAL A 141 -0.49 23.68 -1.43
N ALA A 142 0.42 23.06 -2.19
CA ALA A 142 1.19 21.91 -1.75
C ALA A 142 2.25 22.32 -0.71
N GLN A 143 2.98 23.41 -0.97
CA GLN A 143 3.96 23.97 -0.03
C GLN A 143 3.32 24.34 1.31
N ALA A 144 2.18 25.01 1.29
CA ALA A 144 1.45 25.38 2.51
C ALA A 144 0.96 24.14 3.29
N THR A 145 0.58 23.07 2.59
CA THR A 145 0.15 21.83 3.23
C THR A 145 1.31 21.09 3.89
N LEU A 146 2.46 21.01 3.23
CA LEU A 146 3.68 20.42 3.78
C LEU A 146 4.20 21.19 5.00
N ALA A 147 4.15 22.54 4.96
CA ALA A 147 4.56 23.37 6.10
C ALA A 147 3.64 23.18 7.32
N ARG A 148 2.33 23.04 7.12
CA ARG A 148 1.36 22.81 8.20
C ARG A 148 1.35 21.37 8.71
N ASN A 149 1.59 20.41 7.83
CA ASN A 149 1.52 18.99 8.13
C ASN A 149 2.82 18.30 7.66
N PRO A 150 3.94 18.52 8.35
CA PRO A 150 5.23 17.95 7.96
C PRO A 150 5.22 16.41 7.94
N GLN A 151 4.25 15.76 8.61
CA GLN A 151 4.05 14.31 8.61
C GLN A 151 3.92 13.71 7.20
N PHE A 152 3.44 14.47 6.22
CA PHE A 152 3.36 14.00 4.83
C PHE A 152 4.74 13.82 4.16
N LEU A 153 5.79 14.48 4.67
CA LEU A 153 7.15 14.37 4.11
C LEU A 153 7.74 12.97 4.30
N THR A 154 7.33 12.26 5.36
CA THR A 154 7.84 10.92 5.69
C THR A 154 7.64 9.96 4.52
N ALA A 155 6.40 9.82 4.04
CA ALA A 155 6.10 8.89 2.96
C ALA A 155 6.71 9.33 1.61
N ILE A 156 6.82 10.64 1.37
CA ILE A 156 7.50 11.18 0.20
C ILE A 156 8.98 10.80 0.21
N SER A 157 9.62 10.95 1.37
CA SER A 157 11.04 10.66 1.57
C SER A 157 11.31 9.17 1.50
N GLU A 158 10.46 8.35 2.11
CA GLU A 158 10.55 6.88 2.04
C GLU A 158 10.45 6.39 0.59
N LEU A 159 9.42 6.82 -0.15
CA LEU A 159 9.25 6.44 -1.56
C LEU A 159 10.44 6.88 -2.42
N ARG A 160 10.96 8.09 -2.22
CA ARG A 160 12.14 8.59 -2.97
C ARG A 160 13.44 7.87 -2.62
N SER A 161 13.58 7.41 -1.37
CA SER A 161 14.76 6.68 -0.90
C SER A 161 14.73 5.19 -1.23
N SER A 162 13.57 4.69 -1.66
CA SER A 162 13.42 3.28 -2.03
C SER A 162 14.18 3.03 -3.34
N PRO A 163 14.99 1.95 -3.42
CA PRO A 163 15.64 1.58 -4.68
C PRO A 163 14.57 1.24 -5.73
N VAL A 164 14.91 1.31 -7.02
CA VAL A 164 14.05 0.77 -8.09
C VAL A 164 14.62 -0.59 -8.50
N ASN A 165 13.96 -1.66 -8.07
CA ASN A 165 14.34 -3.04 -8.34
C ASN A 165 13.09 -3.95 -8.33
N ARG A 166 13.28 -5.26 -8.51
CA ARG A 166 12.20 -6.25 -8.55
C ARG A 166 11.25 -6.25 -7.33
N ALA A 167 11.74 -5.85 -6.16
CA ALA A 167 10.93 -5.79 -4.94
C ALA A 167 10.13 -4.48 -4.83
N THR A 168 10.51 -3.44 -5.55
CA THR A 168 10.00 -2.07 -5.38
C THR A 168 9.41 -1.44 -6.65
N GLU A 169 9.50 -2.10 -7.80
CA GLU A 169 8.93 -1.62 -9.08
C GLU A 169 7.41 -1.77 -9.17
N GLY A 170 6.79 -2.35 -8.14
CA GLY A 170 5.38 -2.71 -8.11
C GLY A 170 5.14 -4.12 -8.64
N GLY A 171 3.88 -4.48 -8.82
CA GLY A 171 3.49 -5.80 -9.29
C GLY A 171 2.64 -5.73 -10.55
N LEU A 172 2.97 -6.58 -11.52
CA LEU A 172 2.15 -6.84 -12.71
C LEU A 172 1.74 -8.32 -12.70
N LEU A 173 0.46 -8.58 -12.39
CA LEU A 173 -0.07 -9.93 -12.26
C LEU A 173 -1.53 -9.95 -12.68
N GLY A 174 -1.87 -10.81 -13.66
CA GLY A 174 -3.25 -10.94 -14.15
C GLY A 174 -4.26 -11.37 -13.07
N VAL A 175 -3.78 -12.16 -12.10
CA VAL A 175 -4.55 -12.66 -10.96
C VAL A 175 -4.29 -11.86 -9.67
N PHE A 176 -3.94 -10.57 -9.78
CA PHE A 176 -3.58 -9.75 -8.61
C PHE A 176 -4.62 -9.78 -7.46
N PRO A 177 -5.93 -9.64 -7.72
CA PRO A 177 -6.93 -9.67 -6.66
C PRO A 177 -6.96 -11.00 -5.91
N GLU A 178 -6.94 -12.12 -6.64
CA GLU A 178 -6.91 -13.46 -6.06
C GLU A 178 -5.60 -13.69 -5.28
N ALA A 179 -4.46 -13.27 -5.83
CA ALA A 179 -3.18 -13.39 -5.16
C ALA A 179 -3.13 -12.63 -3.83
N ARG A 180 -3.70 -11.42 -3.76
CA ARG A 180 -3.81 -10.68 -2.49
C ARG A 180 -4.67 -11.42 -1.48
N GLN A 181 -5.83 -11.94 -1.90
CA GLN A 181 -6.71 -12.71 -1.03
C GLN A 181 -6.00 -13.94 -0.44
N LYS A 182 -5.26 -14.69 -1.27
CA LYS A 182 -4.48 -15.85 -0.80
C LYS A 182 -3.38 -15.50 0.18
N VAL A 183 -2.69 -14.38 -0.04
CA VAL A 183 -1.68 -13.87 0.92
C VAL A 183 -2.34 -13.44 2.24
N GLU A 184 -3.49 -12.76 2.20
CA GLU A 184 -4.24 -12.39 3.41
C GLU A 184 -4.72 -13.62 4.20
N GLU A 185 -5.20 -14.66 3.51
CA GLU A 185 -5.58 -15.94 4.11
C GLU A 185 -4.39 -16.64 4.81
N ALA A 186 -3.22 -16.63 4.18
CA ALA A 186 -1.99 -17.17 4.77
C ALA A 186 -1.55 -16.38 6.01
N ILE A 187 -1.57 -15.05 5.94
CA ILE A 187 -1.24 -14.18 7.07
C ILE A 187 -2.16 -14.47 8.25
N GLU A 188 -3.47 -14.53 8.02
CA GLU A 188 -4.44 -14.83 9.07
C GLU A 188 -4.24 -16.24 9.66
N ALA A 189 -4.02 -17.25 8.82
CA ALA A 189 -3.77 -18.61 9.29
C ALA A 189 -2.54 -18.71 10.20
N ALA A 190 -1.46 -17.99 9.87
CA ALA A 190 -0.25 -17.95 10.69
C ALA A 190 -0.46 -17.17 11.99
N ILE A 191 -1.09 -15.98 11.94
CA ILE A 191 -1.37 -15.17 13.13
C ILE A 191 -2.25 -15.92 14.12
N LEU A 192 -3.24 -16.67 13.63
CA LEU A 192 -4.14 -17.47 14.47
C LEU A 192 -3.54 -18.83 14.88
N GLY A 193 -2.29 -19.12 14.52
CA GLY A 193 -1.60 -20.36 14.86
C GLY A 193 -2.18 -21.62 14.21
N ARG A 194 -2.98 -21.48 13.14
CA ARG A 194 -3.58 -22.60 12.39
C ARG A 194 -2.55 -23.31 11.50
N LYS A 195 -1.54 -22.58 11.05
CA LYS A 195 -0.42 -23.08 10.24
C LYS A 195 0.88 -22.40 10.69
N SER A 196 2.02 -23.04 10.45
CA SER A 196 3.30 -22.33 10.58
C SER A 196 3.39 -21.23 9.51
N PRO A 197 4.13 -20.13 9.75
CA PRO A 197 4.32 -19.07 8.76
C PRO A 197 4.82 -19.60 7.41
N LYS A 198 5.78 -20.53 7.44
CA LYS A 198 6.29 -21.18 6.23
C LYS A 198 5.20 -21.96 5.50
N GLN A 199 4.49 -22.84 6.20
CA GLN A 199 3.43 -23.64 5.57
C GLN A 199 2.31 -22.77 4.99
N ALA A 200 1.91 -21.72 5.70
CA ALA A 200 0.88 -20.80 5.22
C ALA A 200 1.29 -20.10 3.91
N LEU A 201 2.54 -19.63 3.83
CA LEU A 201 3.07 -18.98 2.63
C LEU A 201 3.34 -19.97 1.48
N ASP A 202 3.77 -21.20 1.78
CA ASP A 202 3.91 -22.28 0.81
C ASP A 202 2.57 -22.61 0.12
N ASP A 203 1.52 -22.76 0.92
CA ASP A 203 0.18 -23.04 0.41
C ASP A 203 -0.36 -21.88 -0.44
N ALA A 204 -0.21 -20.63 0.01
CA ALA A 204 -0.61 -19.47 -0.79
C ALA A 204 0.20 -19.35 -2.08
N ALA A 205 1.50 -19.63 -2.07
CA ALA A 205 2.33 -19.60 -3.26
C ALA A 205 1.86 -20.64 -4.29
N LYS A 206 1.52 -21.86 -3.84
CA LYS A 206 0.97 -22.92 -4.70
C LYS A 206 -0.35 -22.52 -5.34
N ASP A 207 -1.29 -21.98 -4.54
CA ASP A 207 -2.59 -21.53 -5.04
C ASP A 207 -2.44 -20.42 -6.09
N VAL A 208 -1.56 -19.45 -5.83
CA VAL A 208 -1.32 -18.34 -6.76
C VAL A 208 -0.59 -18.80 -8.03
N ASP A 209 0.40 -19.69 -7.92
CA ASP A 209 1.09 -20.23 -9.09
C ASP A 209 0.11 -21.03 -9.98
N GLN A 210 -0.87 -21.73 -9.39
CA GLN A 210 -1.96 -22.36 -10.13
C GLN A 210 -2.87 -21.33 -10.82
N ALA A 211 -3.26 -20.26 -10.13
CA ALA A 211 -4.08 -19.20 -10.70
C ALA A 211 -3.37 -18.51 -11.88
N ILE A 212 -2.06 -18.27 -11.76
CA ILE A 212 -1.22 -17.77 -12.86
C ILE A 212 -1.24 -18.72 -14.05
N ALA A 213 -1.05 -20.02 -13.82
CA ALA A 213 -1.05 -21.00 -14.89
C ALA A 213 -2.40 -21.06 -15.63
N VAL A 214 -3.52 -20.95 -14.91
CA VAL A 214 -4.85 -20.85 -15.51
C VAL A 214 -4.97 -19.58 -16.34
N TYR A 215 -4.63 -18.42 -15.77
CA TYR A 215 -4.68 -17.13 -16.45
C TYR A 215 -3.86 -17.12 -17.75
N ASN A 216 -2.61 -17.62 -17.72
CA ASN A 216 -1.75 -17.65 -18.90
C ASN A 216 -2.33 -18.51 -20.03
N ARG A 217 -2.95 -19.65 -19.69
CA ARG A 217 -3.67 -20.49 -20.68
C ARG A 217 -4.87 -19.76 -21.26
N THR A 218 -5.68 -19.10 -20.42
CA THR A 218 -6.86 -18.35 -20.88
C THR A 218 -6.49 -17.18 -21.79
N MET A 219 -5.35 -16.52 -21.52
CA MET A 219 -4.88 -15.37 -22.28
C MET A 219 -4.02 -15.73 -23.50
N GLY A 220 -3.73 -17.02 -23.73
CA GLY A 220 -2.89 -17.46 -24.86
C GLY A 220 -1.42 -17.03 -24.74
N VAL A 221 -0.91 -16.88 -23.51
CA VAL A 221 0.46 -16.44 -23.21
C VAL A 221 1.38 -17.65 -22.88
N ALA A 222 0.86 -18.87 -22.97
CA ALA A 222 1.55 -20.12 -22.64
C ALA A 222 1.95 -20.91 -23.89
#